data_AF-A0AAV9N5S1-F1
#
_entry.id   AF-A0AAV9N5S1-F1
#
_cell.length_a   1.000
_cell.length_b   1.000
_cell.length_c   1.000
_cell.angle_alpha   90.00
_cell.angle_beta   90.00
_cell.angle_gamma   90.00
#
_symmetry.space_group_name_H-M   'P 1'
#
loop_
_entity.id
_entity.type
_entity.pdbx_description
1 polymer ?
#
loop_
_entity_poly.entity_id
_entity_poly.type
_entity_poly.pdbx_seq_one_letter_code
_entity_poly.pdbx_strand_id
1 'polypeptide(L)'
;MITAPAASSVKYNSIKYNVSTAENKFVGASPEVDKAWREISYDMGDQWISNSDIEKLGMPKTSLKVAHPKTGEEGYRVGMEVFHQLHCINLLRRVTYKEYYEPLGGEFAAGPETLRHHTGNGPPIQVCFLMSEAILTELLFRSLHRDSPA
;
A
#
# COMPACT_ATOMS: atom_id res chain seq x y z
N MET A 1 -15.93 17.48 -27.38
CA MET A 1 -14.89 16.84 -26.54
C MET A 1 -14.91 17.53 -25.19
N ILE A 2 -15.01 16.77 -24.10
CA ILE A 2 -14.97 17.32 -22.73
C ILE A 2 -13.50 17.27 -22.29
N THR A 3 -12.92 18.42 -22.00
CA THR A 3 -11.54 18.54 -21.47
C THR A 3 -11.58 18.75 -19.96
N ALA A 4 -10.58 18.22 -19.24
CA ALA A 4 -10.47 18.43 -17.80
C ALA A 4 -10.37 19.95 -17.49
N PRO A 5 -11.05 20.48 -16.45
CA PRO A 5 -11.04 21.90 -16.11
C PRO A 5 -9.64 22.50 -15.90
N ALA A 6 -8.66 21.69 -15.51
CA ALA A 6 -7.28 22.11 -15.28
C ALA A 6 -6.37 21.95 -16.51
N ALA A 7 -6.88 21.52 -17.67
CA ALA A 7 -6.05 21.19 -18.83
C ALA A 7 -5.20 22.36 -19.33
N SER A 8 -5.70 23.59 -19.25
CA SER A 8 -4.97 24.81 -19.62
C SER A 8 -3.84 25.18 -18.65
N SER A 9 -3.86 24.63 -17.43
CA SER A 9 -2.88 24.90 -16.37
C SER A 9 -1.78 23.83 -16.28
N VAL A 10 -1.90 22.71 -17.01
CA VAL A 10 -0.90 21.65 -17.02
C VAL A 10 0.28 22.08 -17.90
N LYS A 11 1.47 22.14 -17.30
CA LYS A 11 2.75 22.32 -18.02
C LYS A 11 3.49 20.99 -18.01
N TYR A 12 3.79 20.46 -19.19
CA TYR A 12 4.55 19.22 -19.32
C TYR A 12 6.05 19.52 -19.29
N ASN A 13 6.78 18.84 -18.40
CA ASN A 13 8.23 18.83 -18.41
C ASN A 13 8.69 17.41 -18.72
N SER A 14 9.38 17.23 -19.84
CA SER A 14 9.99 15.96 -20.20
C SER A 14 11.27 15.77 -19.40
N ILE A 15 11.20 14.90 -18.40
CA ILE A 15 12.34 14.48 -17.58
C ILE A 15 12.65 13.02 -17.88
N LYS A 16 13.92 12.74 -18.18
CA LYS A 16 14.41 11.36 -18.31
C LYS A 16 14.97 10.95 -16.96
N TYR A 17 14.26 10.09 -16.26
CA TYR A 17 14.74 9.52 -15.02
C TYR A 17 15.89 8.53 -15.29
N ASN A 18 16.95 8.63 -14.50
CA ASN A 18 17.97 7.60 -14.47
C ASN A 18 17.43 6.42 -13.67
N VAL A 19 17.13 5.30 -14.34
CA VAL A 19 16.55 4.09 -13.73
C VAL A 19 17.65 3.07 -13.36
N SER A 20 18.90 3.53 -13.19
CA SER A 20 19.97 2.67 -12.70
C SER A 20 19.63 2.13 -11.33
N THR A 21 19.79 0.81 -11.16
CA THR A 21 19.54 0.10 -9.90
C THR A 21 20.80 -0.10 -9.07
N ALA A 22 21.98 0.27 -9.59
CA ALA A 22 23.28 -0.08 -9.00
C ALA A 22 23.50 0.49 -7.58
N GLU A 23 22.86 1.61 -7.23
CA GLU A 23 22.96 2.27 -5.92
C GLU A 23 21.65 2.19 -5.11
N ASN A 24 20.68 1.39 -5.55
CA ASN A 24 19.36 1.34 -4.92
C ASN A 24 19.33 0.34 -3.75
N LYS A 25 19.20 0.85 -2.53
CA LYS A 25 19.12 0.05 -1.29
C LYS A 25 17.93 -0.93 -1.20
N PHE A 26 16.96 -0.84 -2.12
CA PHE A 26 15.77 -1.69 -2.17
C PHE A 26 15.88 -2.86 -3.17
N VAL A 27 16.98 -2.97 -3.90
CA VAL A 27 17.21 -4.00 -4.94
C VAL A 27 18.09 -5.13 -4.40
N GLY A 28 17.80 -6.37 -4.80
CA GLY A 28 18.55 -7.55 -4.35
C GLY A 28 17.84 -8.35 -3.27
N ALA A 29 18.56 -9.28 -2.65
CA ALA A 29 18.14 -10.04 -1.47
C ALA A 29 19.32 -10.10 -0.48
N SER A 30 19.18 -9.37 0.62
CA SER A 30 20.13 -9.37 1.74
C SER A 30 19.44 -8.83 3.00
N PRO A 31 20.02 -9.03 4.20
CA PRO A 31 19.50 -8.45 5.43
C PRO A 31 19.39 -6.92 5.38
N GLU A 32 20.30 -6.24 4.70
CA GLU A 32 20.31 -4.77 4.54
C GLU A 32 19.15 -4.31 3.65
N VAL A 33 18.88 -5.03 2.56
CA VAL A 33 17.73 -4.78 1.68
C VAL A 33 16.42 -5.03 2.44
N ASP A 34 16.35 -6.11 3.22
CA ASP A 34 15.17 -6.43 4.03
C ASP A 34 14.92 -5.37 5.12
N LYS A 35 15.99 -4.84 5.73
CA LYS A 35 15.91 -3.72 6.65
C LYS A 35 15.38 -2.46 5.96
N ALA A 36 15.90 -2.12 4.78
CA ALA A 36 15.43 -0.97 4.02
C ALA A 36 13.94 -1.08 3.67
N TRP A 37 13.47 -2.25 3.24
CA TRP A 37 12.05 -2.49 2.97
C TRP A 37 11.20 -2.41 4.24
N ARG A 38 11.69 -2.92 5.37
CA ARG A 38 10.96 -2.89 6.65
C ARG A 38 10.69 -1.47 7.13
N GLU A 39 11.70 -0.60 7.02
CA GLU A 39 11.63 0.82 7.42
C GLU A 39 10.48 1.58 6.75
N ILE A 40 10.12 1.20 5.52
CA ILE A 40 9.07 1.90 4.75
C ILE A 40 7.72 1.18 4.74
N SER A 41 7.65 -0.04 5.26
CA SER A 41 6.43 -0.87 5.22
C SER A 41 5.98 -1.30 6.62
N TYR A 42 6.55 -2.39 7.15
CA TYR A 42 6.08 -3.02 8.38
C TYR A 42 6.34 -2.21 9.66
N ASP A 43 7.35 -1.33 9.67
CA ASP A 43 7.64 -0.50 10.85
C ASP A 43 6.63 0.64 11.03
N MET A 44 5.77 0.85 10.03
CA MET A 44 4.69 1.83 10.11
C MET A 44 3.47 1.17 10.75
N GLY A 45 3.40 1.27 12.08
CA GLY A 45 2.32 0.70 12.87
C GLY A 45 0.95 1.28 12.50
N ASP A 46 -0.09 0.52 12.80
CA ASP A 46 -1.46 1.00 12.62
C ASP A 46 -1.76 2.19 13.52
N GLN A 47 -2.66 3.03 13.02
CA GLN A 47 -3.08 4.23 13.70
C GLN A 47 -4.36 3.97 14.49
N TRP A 48 -4.54 4.78 15.52
CA TRP A 48 -5.78 4.82 16.29
C TRP A 48 -6.61 6.01 15.82
N ILE A 49 -7.93 5.83 15.69
CA ILE A 49 -8.87 6.93 15.45
C ILE A 49 -10.06 6.86 16.41
N SER A 50 -10.66 8.02 16.69
CA SER A 50 -11.80 8.14 17.61
C SER A 50 -13.09 7.59 17.00
N ASN A 51 -14.09 7.36 17.86
CA ASN A 51 -15.46 7.04 17.42
C ASN A 51 -16.06 8.15 16.52
N SER A 52 -15.72 9.42 16.76
CA SER A 52 -16.24 10.52 15.94
C SER A 52 -15.63 10.55 14.54
N ASP A 53 -14.40 10.06 14.38
CA ASP A 53 -13.69 10.11 13.10
C ASP A 53 -14.04 8.92 12.20
N ILE A 54 -14.30 7.73 12.76
CA ILE A 54 -14.73 6.59 11.95
C ILE A 54 -16.08 6.85 11.24
N GLU A 55 -16.96 7.62 11.88
CA GLU A 55 -18.24 8.05 11.30
C GLU A 55 -18.04 9.00 10.12
N LYS A 56 -17.11 9.96 10.23
CA LYS A 56 -16.76 10.88 9.14
C LYS A 56 -16.17 10.14 7.93
N LEU A 57 -15.42 9.07 8.19
CA LEU A 57 -14.84 8.20 7.16
C LEU A 57 -15.87 7.26 6.51
N GLY A 58 -17.08 7.16 7.05
CA GLY A 58 -18.12 6.25 6.55
C GLY A 58 -17.73 4.77 6.67
N MET A 59 -16.83 4.45 7.60
CA MET A 59 -16.37 3.08 7.83
C MET A 59 -17.28 2.36 8.82
N PRO A 60 -17.42 1.02 8.71
CA PRO A 60 -18.34 0.28 9.56
C PRO A 60 -17.85 0.25 11.02
N LYS A 61 -18.78 0.42 11.96
CA LYS A 61 -18.51 0.34 13.41
C LYS A 61 -18.17 -1.09 13.90
N THR A 62 -18.24 -2.08 13.01
CA THR A 62 -17.77 -3.46 13.24
C THR A 62 -16.25 -3.59 13.04
N SER A 63 -15.56 -2.50 12.67
CA SER A 63 -14.10 -2.48 12.54
C SER A 63 -13.41 -2.79 13.87
N LEU A 64 -12.15 -3.26 13.81
CA LEU A 64 -11.40 -3.68 14.98
C LEU A 64 -11.21 -2.51 15.97
N LYS A 65 -11.70 -2.71 17.19
CA LYS A 65 -11.58 -1.75 18.28
C LYS A 65 -10.28 -1.96 19.07
N VAL A 66 -9.67 -0.86 19.49
CA VAL A 66 -8.42 -0.82 20.26
C VAL A 66 -8.43 0.34 21.25
N ALA A 67 -7.75 0.19 22.38
CA ALA A 67 -7.54 1.27 23.34
C ALA A 67 -6.43 2.21 22.84
N HIS A 68 -6.64 3.52 22.99
CA HIS A 68 -5.63 4.52 22.66
C HIS A 68 -4.39 4.31 23.54
N PRO A 69 -3.18 4.24 22.95
CA PRO A 69 -1.98 3.78 23.66
C PRO A 69 -1.57 4.65 24.85
N LYS A 70 -2.02 5.91 24.91
CA LYS A 70 -1.69 6.84 26.01
C LYS A 70 -2.86 7.11 26.96
N THR A 71 -4.09 7.13 26.45
CA THR A 71 -5.27 7.59 27.22
C THR A 71 -6.20 6.44 27.59
N GLY A 72 -6.06 5.27 26.97
CA GLY A 72 -6.95 4.12 27.16
C GLY A 72 -8.34 4.27 26.53
N GLU A 73 -8.60 5.37 25.83
CA GLU A 73 -9.89 5.61 25.16
C GLU A 73 -10.16 4.55 24.08
N GLU A 74 -11.37 3.98 24.06
CA GLU A 74 -11.76 3.04 23.01
C GLU A 74 -11.91 3.78 21.67
N GLY A 75 -11.24 3.29 20.65
CA GLY A 75 -11.39 3.73 19.27
C GLY A 75 -11.13 2.57 18.32
N TYR A 76 -10.76 2.89 17.08
CA TYR A 76 -10.59 1.90 16.02
C TYR A 76 -9.17 1.88 15.49
N ARG A 77 -8.72 0.68 15.11
CA ARG A 77 -7.44 0.46 14.45
C ARG A 77 -7.64 0.72 12.96
N VAL A 78 -6.82 1.59 12.39
CA VAL A 78 -6.80 1.87 10.95
C VAL A 78 -5.38 1.75 10.41
N GLY A 79 -5.25 1.02 9.30
CA GLY A 79 -4.01 0.93 8.53
C GLY A 79 -4.06 1.90 7.35
N MET A 80 -2.90 2.45 6.97
CA MET A 80 -2.80 3.19 5.71
C MET A 80 -2.54 2.20 4.57
N GLU A 81 -3.39 2.22 3.55
CA GLU A 81 -3.36 1.25 2.44
C GLU A 81 -2.03 1.25 1.67
N VAL A 82 -1.29 2.37 1.68
CA VAL A 82 0.05 2.45 1.09
C VAL A 82 1.03 1.44 1.68
N PHE A 83 0.89 1.07 2.96
CA PHE A 83 1.79 0.07 3.57
C PHE A 83 1.46 -1.35 3.15
N HIS A 84 0.18 -1.66 2.92
CA HIS A 84 -0.20 -2.92 2.27
C HIS A 84 0.35 -3.00 0.85
N GLN A 85 0.28 -1.90 0.08
CA GLN A 85 0.87 -1.85 -1.26
C GLN A 85 2.39 -2.11 -1.23
N LEU A 86 3.11 -1.44 -0.31
CA LEU A 86 4.56 -1.64 -0.15
C LEU A 86 4.90 -3.06 0.31
N HIS A 87 4.10 -3.65 1.20
CA HIS A 87 4.22 -5.05 1.58
C HIS A 87 4.11 -5.98 0.36
N CYS A 88 3.09 -5.80 -0.48
CA CYS A 88 2.89 -6.63 -1.65
C CYS A 88 3.99 -6.45 -2.71
N ILE A 89 4.46 -5.22 -2.94
CA ILE A 89 5.60 -4.95 -3.83
C ILE A 89 6.88 -5.63 -3.30
N ASN A 90 7.12 -5.58 -1.98
CA ASN A 90 8.24 -6.28 -1.37
C ASN A 90 8.11 -7.80 -1.51
N LEU A 91 6.90 -8.35 -1.35
CA LEU A 91 6.66 -9.78 -1.53
C LEU A 91 6.93 -10.22 -2.98
N LEU A 92 6.52 -9.41 -3.96
CA LEU A 92 6.85 -9.63 -5.37
C LEU A 92 8.37 -9.65 -5.61
N ARG A 93 9.11 -8.69 -5.04
CA ARG A 93 10.59 -8.73 -5.05
C ARG A 93 11.10 -10.04 -4.44
N ARG A 94 10.61 -10.43 -3.26
CA ARG A 94 11.10 -11.64 -2.57
C ARG A 94 10.86 -12.91 -3.39
N VAL A 95 9.77 -12.99 -4.15
CA VAL A 95 9.50 -14.12 -5.04
C VAL A 95 10.53 -14.23 -6.17
N THR A 96 11.15 -13.13 -6.62
CA THR A 96 12.25 -13.21 -7.61
C THR A 96 13.57 -13.71 -7.01
N TYR A 97 13.66 -13.86 -5.67
CA TYR A 97 14.80 -14.42 -4.95
C TYR A 97 14.34 -15.61 -4.08
N LYS A 98 13.52 -16.48 -4.67
CA LYS A 98 12.83 -17.56 -3.97
C LYS A 98 13.80 -18.45 -3.18
N GLU A 99 14.92 -18.83 -3.77
CA GLU A 99 15.92 -19.72 -3.17
C GLU A 99 16.52 -19.12 -1.88
N TYR A 100 16.60 -17.79 -1.81
CA TYR A 100 17.05 -17.08 -0.61
C TYR A 100 15.98 -17.01 0.47
N TYR A 101 14.71 -16.78 0.11
CA TYR A 101 13.63 -16.54 1.07
C TYR A 101 12.86 -17.79 1.52
N GLU A 102 12.81 -18.84 0.70
CA GLU A 102 12.07 -20.08 1.01
C GLU A 102 12.59 -20.76 2.30
N PRO A 103 13.91 -20.87 2.56
CA PRO A 103 14.42 -21.43 3.81
C PRO A 103 14.17 -20.56 5.06
N LEU A 104 13.91 -19.27 4.88
CA LEU A 104 13.69 -18.31 5.98
C LEU A 104 12.25 -18.31 6.50
N GLY A 105 11.33 -18.98 5.80
CA GLY A 105 9.92 -19.08 6.17
C GLY A 105 9.14 -17.76 6.05
N GLY A 106 8.22 -17.51 6.98
CA GLY A 106 7.27 -16.40 6.91
C GLY A 106 6.22 -16.62 5.82
N GLU A 107 5.99 -15.62 4.96
CA GLU A 107 5.07 -15.71 3.81
C GLU A 107 5.35 -16.93 2.91
N PHE A 108 6.61 -17.38 2.86
CA PHE A 108 7.01 -18.54 2.07
C PHE A 108 6.71 -19.88 2.74
N ALA A 109 6.47 -19.89 4.06
CA ALA A 109 6.10 -21.10 4.80
C ALA A 109 4.62 -21.48 4.61
N ALA A 110 3.77 -20.54 4.16
CA ALA A 110 2.35 -20.77 3.92
C ALA A 110 2.06 -21.60 2.65
N GLY A 111 3.11 -22.03 1.95
CA GLY A 111 3.03 -22.88 0.77
C GLY A 111 2.81 -22.11 -0.54
N PRO A 112 3.03 -22.79 -1.68
CA PRO A 112 3.02 -22.16 -3.00
C PRO A 112 1.65 -21.64 -3.43
N GLU A 113 0.56 -22.15 -2.86
CA GLU A 113 -0.79 -21.65 -3.12
C GLU A 113 -1.04 -20.29 -2.49
N THR A 114 -0.71 -20.15 -1.21
CA THR A 114 -0.86 -18.88 -0.49
C THR A 114 -0.01 -17.80 -1.12
N LEU A 115 1.26 -18.12 -1.47
CA LEU A 115 2.14 -17.20 -2.20
C LEU A 115 1.53 -16.77 -3.54
N ARG A 116 0.96 -17.72 -4.30
CA ARG A 116 0.31 -17.44 -5.59
C ARG A 116 -0.91 -16.53 -5.45
N HIS A 117 -1.68 -16.63 -4.36
CA HIS A 117 -2.78 -15.70 -4.09
C HIS A 117 -2.28 -14.26 -3.90
N HIS A 118 -1.07 -14.08 -3.37
CA HIS A 118 -0.48 -12.77 -3.13
C HIS A 118 0.27 -12.20 -4.35
N THR A 119 0.81 -13.07 -5.23
CA THR A 119 1.64 -12.64 -6.37
C THR A 119 0.96 -12.79 -7.74
N GLY A 120 -0.17 -13.49 -7.80
CA GLY A 120 -0.90 -13.81 -9.02
C GLY A 120 -0.15 -14.75 -9.99
N ASN A 121 -0.86 -15.21 -11.03
CA ASN A 121 -0.40 -16.18 -12.02
C ASN A 121 0.32 -15.57 -13.25
N GLY A 122 0.80 -14.33 -13.18
CA GLY A 122 1.37 -13.59 -14.31
C GLY A 122 2.65 -12.81 -13.96
N PRO A 123 3.32 -12.18 -14.95
CA PRO A 123 4.55 -11.42 -14.71
C PRO A 123 4.33 -10.38 -13.59
N PRO A 124 5.32 -10.20 -12.68
CA PRO A 124 5.15 -9.63 -11.34
C PRO A 124 4.74 -8.16 -11.26
N ILE A 125 4.41 -7.51 -12.38
CA ILE A 125 4.16 -6.06 -12.44
C ILE A 125 2.66 -5.73 -12.42
N GLN A 126 1.77 -6.67 -12.76
CA GLN A 126 0.39 -6.31 -13.09
C GLN A 126 -0.64 -6.52 -11.96
N VAL A 127 -0.31 -7.29 -10.93
CA VAL A 127 -1.30 -7.74 -9.93
C VAL A 127 -1.44 -6.77 -8.74
N CYS A 128 -0.37 -6.07 -8.34
CA CYS A 128 -0.47 -5.06 -7.28
C CYS A 128 -1.12 -3.75 -7.74
N PHE A 129 -1.03 -3.42 -9.03
CA PHE A 129 -1.56 -2.16 -9.56
C PHE A 129 -3.11 -2.13 -9.46
N LEU A 130 -3.76 -3.23 -9.81
CA LEU A 130 -5.23 -3.31 -9.92
C LEU A 130 -5.97 -3.26 -8.57
N MET A 131 -5.37 -3.74 -7.47
CA MET A 131 -6.03 -3.68 -6.15
C MET A 131 -6.02 -2.25 -5.58
N SER A 132 -5.02 -1.44 -5.94
CA SER A 132 -4.89 -0.05 -5.47
C SER A 132 -5.76 0.95 -6.23
N GLU A 133 -5.93 0.76 -7.54
CA GLU A 133 -6.71 1.67 -8.37
C GLU A 133 -8.20 1.67 -7.98
N ALA A 134 -8.73 0.55 -7.50
CA ALA A 134 -10.13 0.49 -7.06
C ALA A 134 -10.40 1.31 -5.79
N ILE A 135 -9.45 1.38 -4.85
CA ILE A 135 -9.66 2.05 -3.55
C ILE A 135 -9.34 3.55 -3.62
N LEU A 136 -8.25 3.94 -4.29
CA LEU A 136 -7.89 5.34 -4.46
C LEU A 136 -8.90 6.08 -5.33
N THR A 137 -9.40 5.44 -6.39
CA THR A 137 -10.40 6.07 -7.28
C THR A 137 -11.73 6.26 -6.56
N GLU A 138 -12.23 5.26 -5.82
CA GLU A 138 -13.51 5.36 -5.09
C GLU A 138 -13.47 6.43 -3.96
N LEU A 139 -12.35 6.55 -3.25
CA LEU A 139 -12.17 7.52 -2.17
C LEU A 139 -11.98 8.96 -2.70
N LEU A 140 -11.20 9.15 -3.78
CA LEU A 140 -11.05 10.46 -4.43
C LEU A 140 -12.35 10.91 -5.10
N PHE A 141 -13.08 10.00 -5.75
CA PHE A 141 -14.34 10.34 -6.45
C PHE A 141 -15.47 10.71 -5.48
N ARG A 142 -15.57 10.03 -4.32
CA ARG A 142 -16.52 10.41 -3.25
C ARG A 142 -16.17 11.73 -2.56
N SER A 143 -14.90 12.12 -2.53
CA SER A 143 -14.49 13.42 -1.98
C SER A 143 -14.86 14.57 -2.92
N LEU A 144 -14.68 14.39 -4.24
CA LEU A 144 -14.91 15.45 -5.23
C LEU A 144 -16.40 15.75 -5.49
N HIS A 145 -17.32 14.81 -5.19
CA HIS A 145 -18.76 15.02 -5.33
C HIS A 145 -19.46 15.56 -4.08
N ARG A 146 -18.76 15.73 -2.95
CA ARG A 146 -19.37 16.28 -1.72
C ARG A 146 -19.39 17.82 -1.69
N ASP A 147 -18.60 18.46 -2.56
CA ASP A 147 -18.43 19.93 -2.60
C ASP A 147 -19.11 20.63 -3.79
N SER A 148 -20.01 19.96 -4.53
CA SER A 148 -20.81 20.63 -5.56
C SER A 148 -22.17 21.03 -4.98
N PRO A 149 -22.45 22.33 -4.76
CA PRO A 149 -23.80 22.77 -4.41
C PRO A 149 -24.73 22.59 -5.62
N ALA A 150 -25.97 22.20 -5.33
CA ALA A 150 -27.11 22.28 -6.25
C ALA A 150 -27.65 23.71 -6.31
#